data_AF-A0A6P8AUG3-F1
#
_entry.id   AF-A0A6P8AUG3-F1
#
_cell.length_a   1.000
_cell.length_b   1.000
_cell.length_c   1.000
_cell.angle_alpha   90.00
_cell.angle_beta   90.00
_cell.angle_gamma   90.00
#
_symmetry.space_group_name_H-M   'P 1'
#
loop_
_entity.id
_entity.type
_entity.pdbx_description
1 polymer ?
#
loop_
_entity_poly.entity_id
_entity_poly.type
_entity_poly.pdbx_seq_one_letter_code
_entity_poly.pdbx_strand_id
1 'polypeptide(L)'
;MISSTAGVYFTTSLFNFGLVLLGLILVCKLASVVPFLRLGGWLSFVRRRKLPLPPGPPRSFFLGHYRTVPFDAPFKKYAEWGKQYQSDVLYFSAFGK
;
A
#
# COMPACT_ATOMS: atom_id res chain seq x y z
N MET A 1 45.14 -16.26 48.24
CA MET A 1 43.80 -16.64 47.75
C MET A 1 42.99 -15.46 47.17
N ILE A 2 43.57 -14.26 46.99
CA ILE A 2 42.84 -13.04 46.59
C ILE A 2 42.85 -12.81 45.06
N SER A 3 43.79 -13.41 44.32
CA SER A 3 43.96 -13.15 42.87
C SER A 3 42.93 -13.86 41.97
N SER A 4 42.21 -14.87 42.48
CA SER A 4 41.28 -15.68 41.65
C SER A 4 39.93 -14.99 41.44
N THR A 5 39.49 -14.17 42.40
CA THR A 5 38.17 -13.54 42.36
C THR A 5 38.12 -12.34 41.40
N ALA A 6 39.21 -11.59 41.25
CA ALA A 6 39.28 -10.42 40.35
C ALA A 6 39.02 -10.78 38.87
N GLY A 7 39.52 -11.93 38.40
CA GLY A 7 39.27 -12.41 37.04
C GLY A 7 37.81 -12.81 36.79
N VAL A 8 37.13 -13.31 37.81
CA VAL A 8 35.71 -13.70 37.73
C VAL A 8 34.82 -12.45 37.67
N TYR A 9 35.09 -11.42 38.47
CA TYR A 9 34.35 -10.15 38.39
C TYR A 9 34.58 -9.43 37.06
N PHE A 10 35.80 -9.49 36.52
CA PHE A 10 36.11 -8.88 35.24
C PHE A 10 35.39 -9.58 34.08
N THR A 11 35.38 -10.91 34.05
CA THR A 11 34.71 -11.70 32.99
C THR A 11 33.19 -11.61 33.05
N THR A 12 32.61 -11.67 34.26
CA THR A 12 31.16 -11.47 34.46
C THR A 12 30.71 -10.05 34.15
N SER A 13 31.53 -9.04 34.47
CA SER A 13 31.30 -7.64 34.12
C SER A 13 31.26 -7.44 32.61
N LEU A 14 32.27 -7.94 31.88
CA LEU A 14 32.33 -7.85 30.41
C LEU A 14 31.15 -8.57 29.73
N PHE A 15 30.75 -9.74 30.24
CA PHE A 15 29.59 -10.47 29.72
C PHE A 15 28.27 -9.71 29.95
N ASN A 16 28.10 -9.09 31.13
CA ASN A 16 26.95 -8.24 31.43
C ASN A 16 26.88 -7.01 30.50
N PHE A 17 28.01 -6.36 30.22
CA PHE A 17 28.03 -5.25 29.26
C PHE A 17 27.61 -5.68 27.85
N GLY A 18 28.05 -6.86 27.40
CA GLY A 18 27.63 -7.43 26.12
C GLY A 18 26.12 -7.69 26.04
N LEU A 19 25.54 -8.27 27.09
CA LEU A 19 24.10 -8.51 27.17
C LEU A 19 23.28 -7.21 27.20
N VAL A 20 23.75 -6.21 27.95
CA VAL A 20 23.10 -4.89 28.00
C VAL A 20 23.13 -4.22 26.63
N LEU A 21 24.28 -4.25 25.93
CA LEU A 21 24.42 -3.67 24.61
C LEU A 21 23.50 -4.34 23.58
N LEU A 22 23.43 -5.68 23.57
CA LEU A 22 22.53 -6.44 22.71
C LEU A 22 21.06 -6.14 22.99
N GLY A 23 20.68 -6.04 24.27
CA GLY A 23 19.34 -5.64 24.67
C GLY A 23 18.98 -4.24 24.17
N LEU A 24 19.89 -3.28 24.29
CA LEU A 24 19.70 -1.90 23.84
C LEU A 24 19.50 -1.81 22.32
N ILE A 25 20.30 -2.57 21.55
CA ILE A 25 20.17 -2.65 20.09
C ILE A 25 18.82 -3.27 19.69
N LEU A 26 18.38 -4.33 20.37
CA LEU A 26 17.08 -4.98 20.12
C LEU A 26 15.92 -4.02 20.38
N VAL A 27 15.96 -3.28 21.49
CA VAL A 27 14.96 -2.27 21.83
C VAL A 27 14.91 -1.16 20.79
N CYS A 28 16.05 -0.64 20.34
CA CYS A 28 16.10 0.38 19.29
C CYS A 28 15.54 -0.12 17.94
N LYS A 29 15.77 -1.38 17.58
CA LYS A 29 15.22 -1.98 16.36
C LYS A 29 13.70 -2.16 16.47
N LEU A 30 13.20 -2.68 17.58
CA LEU A 30 11.76 -2.82 17.79
C LEU A 30 11.04 -1.46 17.81
N ALA A 31 11.64 -0.47 18.48
CA ALA A 31 11.11 0.89 18.54
C ALA A 31 11.08 1.62 17.20
N SER A 32 11.96 1.27 16.25
CA SER A 32 11.99 1.87 14.90
C SER A 32 11.15 1.12 13.86
N VAL A 33 10.97 -0.20 14.01
CA VAL A 33 10.15 -1.02 13.08
C VAL A 33 8.67 -0.69 13.19
N VAL A 34 8.14 -0.50 14.40
CA VAL A 34 6.73 -0.20 14.64
C VAL A 34 6.27 1.11 13.96
N PRO A 35 6.96 2.25 14.10
CA PRO A 35 6.59 3.48 13.40
C PRO A 35 6.82 3.38 11.89
N PHE A 36 7.83 2.66 11.41
CA PHE A 36 8.05 2.47 9.97
C PHE A 36 6.87 1.72 9.30
N LEU A 37 6.35 0.68 9.95
CA LEU A 37 5.17 -0.06 9.48
C LEU A 37 3.88 0.78 9.56
N ARG A 38 3.74 1.57 10.63
CA ARG A 38 2.57 2.45 10.83
C ARG A 38 2.54 3.63 9.85
N LEU A 39 3.65 4.31 9.62
CA LEU A 39 3.74 5.41 8.66
C LEU A 39 3.66 4.92 7.21
N GLY A 40 4.30 3.80 6.87
CA GLY A 40 4.22 3.20 5.55
C GLY A 40 2.79 2.81 5.17
N GLY A 41 2.06 2.19 6.11
CA GLY A 41 0.63 1.86 5.96
C GLY A 41 -0.28 3.08 5.87
N TRP A 42 -0.03 4.11 6.69
CA TRP A 42 -0.81 5.35 6.67
C TRP A 42 -0.67 6.08 5.32
N LEU A 43 0.56 6.24 4.82
CA LEU A 43 0.82 6.93 3.55
C LEU A 43 0.20 6.18 2.36
N SER A 44 0.16 4.85 2.40
CA SER A 44 -0.45 4.04 1.35
C SER A 44 -1.99 4.08 1.41
N PHE A 45 -2.59 4.23 2.59
CA PHE A 45 -4.04 4.39 2.74
C PHE A 45 -4.55 5.78 2.37
N VAL A 46 -3.75 6.83 2.59
CA VAL A 46 -4.06 8.20 2.15
C VAL A 46 -3.96 8.34 0.62
N ARG A 47 -3.19 7.46 -0.03
CA ARG A 47 -3.03 7.51 -1.49
C ARG A 47 -4.27 6.96 -2.18
N ARG A 48 -4.96 7.90 -2.86
CA ARG A 48 -5.95 7.73 -3.93
C ARG A 48 -7.40 7.65 -3.47
N ARG A 49 -7.92 8.77 -2.97
CA ARG A 49 -9.30 9.14 -3.30
C ARG A 49 -9.35 9.39 -4.82
N LYS A 50 -9.58 8.32 -5.60
CA LYS A 50 -9.90 8.48 -7.03
C LYS A 50 -11.20 9.26 -7.08
N LEU A 51 -11.25 10.31 -7.89
CA LEU A 51 -12.51 10.99 -8.18
C LEU A 51 -13.52 9.93 -8.67
N PRO A 52 -14.83 10.12 -8.39
CA PRO A 52 -15.84 9.27 -8.98
C PRO A 52 -15.64 9.24 -10.49
N LEU A 53 -15.70 8.04 -11.05
CA LEU A 53 -15.55 7.87 -12.49
C LEU A 53 -16.69 8.61 -13.19
N PRO A 54 -16.46 9.11 -14.42
CA PRO A 54 -17.55 9.61 -15.24
C PRO A 54 -18.64 8.54 -15.39
N PRO A 55 -19.90 8.93 -15.57
CA PRO A 55 -20.98 7.99 -15.81
C PRO A 55 -20.76 7.25 -17.14
N GLY A 56 -21.35 6.07 -17.27
CA GLY A 56 -21.19 5.26 -18.47
C GLY A 56 -22.03 4.00 -18.43
N PRO A 57 -22.04 3.24 -19.54
CA PRO A 57 -22.76 1.99 -19.62
C PRO A 57 -22.23 0.96 -18.61
N PRO A 58 -23.05 -0.05 -18.26
CA PRO A 58 -22.64 -1.05 -17.29
C PRO A 58 -21.46 -1.89 -17.80
N ARG A 59 -20.51 -2.12 -16.89
CA ARG A 59 -19.31 -2.92 -17.13
C ARG A 59 -19.60 -4.42 -16.99
N SER A 60 -19.11 -5.24 -17.91
CA SER A 60 -19.07 -6.70 -17.75
C SER A 60 -17.93 -7.13 -16.83
N PHE A 61 -18.15 -8.17 -16.02
CA PHE A 61 -17.19 -8.61 -14.99
C PHE A 61 -15.80 -8.95 -15.55
N PHE A 62 -15.74 -9.69 -16.67
CA PHE A 62 -14.47 -10.18 -17.24
C PHE A 62 -13.86 -9.26 -18.31
N LEU A 63 -14.68 -8.71 -19.21
CA LEU A 63 -14.20 -8.01 -20.42
C LEU A 63 -14.30 -6.48 -20.30
N GLY A 64 -14.86 -5.97 -19.21
CA GLY A 64 -15.15 -4.56 -19.07
C GLY A 64 -16.26 -4.12 -20.04
N HIS A 65 -15.96 -3.12 -20.86
CA HIS A 65 -16.84 -2.52 -21.87
C HIS A 65 -16.57 -3.04 -23.29
N TYR A 66 -15.63 -3.97 -23.47
CA TYR A 66 -15.20 -4.44 -24.80
C TYR A 66 -16.38 -4.88 -25.70
N ARG A 67 -17.37 -5.59 -25.14
CA ARG A 67 -18.57 -6.03 -25.88
C ARG A 67 -19.62 -4.94 -26.07
N THR A 68 -19.57 -3.89 -25.25
CA THR A 68 -20.55 -2.81 -25.26
C THR A 68 -20.15 -1.73 -26.27
N VAL A 69 -18.84 -1.56 -26.53
CA VAL A 69 -18.33 -0.58 -27.50
C VAL A 69 -18.85 -0.94 -28.91
N PRO A 70 -19.58 -0.04 -29.57
CA PRO A 70 -20.12 -0.27 -30.90
C PRO A 70 -19.00 -0.18 -31.95
N PHE A 71 -18.96 -1.15 -32.86
CA PHE A 71 -18.07 -1.12 -34.03
C PHE A 71 -18.68 -0.31 -35.18
N ASP A 72 -20.00 -0.42 -35.35
CA ASP A 72 -20.73 0.29 -36.40
C ASP A 72 -21.25 1.65 -35.92
N ALA A 73 -20.91 2.70 -36.66
CA ALA A 73 -21.33 4.08 -36.41
C ALA A 73 -21.22 4.53 -34.93
N PRO A 74 -20.03 4.42 -34.30
CA PRO A 74 -19.86 4.65 -32.87
C PRO A 74 -20.29 6.05 -32.41
N PHE A 75 -20.11 7.05 -33.27
CA PHE A 75 -20.50 8.43 -33.00
C PHE A 75 -21.99 8.59 -32.68
N LYS A 76 -22.88 7.84 -33.35
CA LYS A 76 -24.33 7.88 -33.08
C LYS A 76 -24.63 7.35 -31.68
N LYS A 77 -24.03 6.21 -31.35
CA LYS A 77 -24.22 5.56 -30.05
C LYS A 77 -23.63 6.35 -28.90
N TYR A 78 -22.46 6.96 -29.08
CA TYR A 78 -21.90 7.86 -28.07
C TYR A 78 -22.76 9.12 -27.87
N ALA A 79 -23.32 9.68 -28.95
CA ALA A 79 -24.25 10.81 -28.84
C ALA A 79 -25.57 10.43 -28.14
N GLU A 80 -26.10 9.22 -28.38
CA GLU A 80 -27.24 8.68 -27.65
C GLU A 80 -26.92 8.51 -26.15
N TRP A 81 -25.77 7.92 -25.82
CA TRP A 81 -25.35 7.73 -24.44
C TRP A 81 -25.06 9.02 -23.70
N GLY A 82 -24.49 10.03 -24.36
CA GLY A 82 -24.28 11.34 -23.75
C GLY A 82 -25.60 11.97 -23.28
N LYS A 83 -26.67 11.80 -24.07
CA LYS A 83 -28.03 12.22 -23.68
C LYS A 83 -28.61 11.34 -22.56
N GLN A 84 -28.44 10.02 -22.66
CA GLN A 84 -28.97 9.07 -21.69
C GLN A 84 -28.35 9.21 -20.29
N TYR A 85 -27.03 9.41 -20.23
CA TYR A 85 -26.28 9.55 -18.99
C TYR A 85 -26.09 11.01 -18.55
N GLN A 86 -26.65 11.97 -19.31
CA GLN A 86 -26.53 13.41 -19.07
C GLN A 86 -25.09 13.85 -18.82
N SER A 87 -24.17 13.38 -19.67
CA SER A 87 -22.75 13.63 -19.50
C SER A 87 -22.03 13.74 -20.84
N ASP A 88 -21.17 14.74 -20.95
CA ASP A 88 -20.31 14.93 -22.13
C ASP A 88 -19.12 13.97 -22.15
N VAL A 89 -18.78 13.37 -20.99
CA VAL A 89 -17.63 12.47 -20.83
C VAL A 89 -18.11 11.13 -20.31
N LEU A 90 -17.91 10.09 -21.12
CA LEU A 90 -18.26 8.72 -20.78
C LEU A 90 -17.01 7.92 -20.39
N TYR A 91 -17.14 7.10 -19.36
CA TYR A 91 -16.07 6.19 -18.94
C TYR A 91 -16.22 4.81 -19.57
N PHE A 92 -15.14 4.32 -20.17
CA PHE A 92 -15.04 2.95 -20.67
C PHE A 92 -13.75 2.30 -20.16
N SER A 93 -13.74 0.99 -20.18
CA SER A 93 -12.57 0.21 -19.78
C SER A 93 -12.58 -1.13 -20.49
N ALA A 94 -11.45 -1.58 -21.01
CA ALA A 94 -11.34 -2.88 -21.65
C ALA A 94 -10.12 -3.61 -21.07
N PHE A 95 -10.27 -4.88 -20.73
CA PHE A 95 -9.17 -5.70 -20.21
C PHE A 95 -8.42 -5.08 -19.01
N GLY A 96 -9.17 -4.42 -18.11
CA GLY A 96 -8.63 -3.85 -16.86
C GLY A 96 -7.93 -2.49 -17.01
N LYS A 97 -8.00 -1.86 -18.19
CA LYS A 97 -7.52 -0.49 -18.43
C LYS A 97 -8.64 0.44 -18.82
#